data_AF-A0A6A2F3Y9-F1
#
_entry.id   AF-A0A6A2F3Y9-F1
#
_cell.length_a   1.000
_cell.length_b   1.000
_cell.length_c   1.000
_cell.angle_alpha   90.00
_cell.angle_beta   90.00
_cell.angle_gamma   90.00
#
_symmetry.space_group_name_H-M   'P 1'
#
loop_
_entity.id
_entity.type
_entity.pdbx_description
1 polymer ?
#
loop_
_entity_poly.entity_id
_entity_poly.type
_entity_poly.pdbx_seq_one_letter_code
_entity_poly.pdbx_strand_id
1 'polypeptide(L)' 'MTERQRILYSIEKMKKRGACRFIYKNLAKDAEANLTNVYKIIQSLKKQGEVKLIGGKGITGDPYQFEIILKK' A
#
# COMPACT_ATOMS: atom_id res chain seq x y z
N MET A 1 -0.49 -1.20 19.44
CA MET A 1 0.10 -0.95 18.10
C MET A 1 -0.41 0.37 17.57
N THR A 2 0.45 1.19 16.97
CA THR A 2 0.04 2.43 16.30
C THR A 2 -0.59 2.13 14.94
N GLU A 3 -1.36 3.07 14.39
CA GLU A 3 -1.95 2.92 13.05
C GLU A 3 -0.89 2.67 11.97
N ARG A 4 0.25 3.37 12.04
CA ARG A 4 1.41 3.15 11.16
C ARG A 4 1.91 1.71 11.23
N GLN A 5 2.03 1.14 12.43
CA GLN A 5 2.47 -0.25 12.62
C GLN A 5 1.47 -1.24 12.02
N ARG A 6 0.15 -1.01 12.16
CA ARG A 6 -0.88 -1.87 11.55
C ARG A 6 -0.81 -1.87 10.02
N ILE A 7 -0.57 -0.70 9.42
CA ILE A 7 -0.43 -0.56 7.97
C ILE A 7 0.81 -1.31 7.48
N LEU A 8 1.97 -1.09 8.11
CA LEU A 8 3.21 -1.79 7.75
C LEU A 8 3.08 -3.31 7.94
N TYR A 9 2.48 -3.74 9.05
CA TYR A 9 2.23 -5.15 9.30
C TYR A 9 1.34 -5.79 8.22
N SER A 10 0.29 -5.10 7.79
CA SER A 10 -0.61 -5.57 6.73
C SER A 10 0.12 -5.70 5.39
N ILE A 11 0.97 -4.72 5.06
CA ILE A 11 1.86 -4.75 3.88
C ILE A 11 2.80 -5.95 3.94
N GLU A 12 3.47 -6.20 5.08
CA GLU A 12 4.38 -7.34 5.26
C GLU A 12 3.65 -8.68 5.22
N LYS A 13 2.48 -8.79 5.85
CA LYS A 13 1.63 -9.98 5.83
C LYS A 13 1.24 -10.35 4.41
N MET A 14 0.85 -9.37 3.60
CA MET A 14 0.49 -9.63 2.22
C MET A 14 1.71 -9.90 1.33
N LYS A 15 2.85 -9.27 1.61
CA LYS A 15 4.15 -9.60 0.99
C LYS A 15 4.53 -11.07 1.24
N LYS A 16 4.35 -11.59 2.47
CA LYS A 16 4.57 -13.01 2.79
C LYS A 16 3.64 -13.96 2.02
N ARG A 17 2.46 -13.48 1.62
CA ARG A 17 1.51 -14.24 0.78
C ARG A 17 1.82 -14.17 -0.72
N GLY A 18 2.90 -13.49 -1.13
CA GLY A 18 3.28 -13.34 -2.54
C GLY A 18 2.43 -12.31 -3.29
N ALA A 19 1.65 -11.47 -2.61
CA ALA A 19 0.92 -10.41 -3.26
C ALA A 19 1.90 -9.29 -3.67
N CYS A 20 1.98 -9.01 -4.97
CA CYS A 20 2.80 -7.91 -5.50
C CYS A 20 1.98 -6.63 -5.72
N ARG A 21 0.66 -6.74 -5.88
CA ARG A 21 -0.26 -5.64 -6.24
C ARG A 21 -1.29 -5.38 -5.15
N PHE A 22 -1.48 -4.11 -4.84
CA PHE A 22 -2.26 -3.63 -3.71
C PHE A 22 -3.23 -2.54 -4.09
N ILE A 23 -4.40 -2.57 -3.47
CA ILE A 23 -5.41 -1.51 -3.54
C ILE A 23 -5.42 -0.80 -2.19
N TYR A 24 -5.31 0.53 -2.19
CA TYR A 24 -5.22 1.30 -0.95
C TYR A 24 -6.44 1.09 -0.03
N LYS A 25 -7.63 0.97 -0.61
CA LYS A 25 -8.89 0.72 0.13
C LYS A 25 -8.87 -0.61 0.87
N ASN A 26 -8.34 -1.67 0.26
CA ASN A 26 -8.24 -2.98 0.89
C ASN A 26 -7.21 -2.97 2.01
N LEU A 27 -6.07 -2.30 1.79
CA LEU A 27 -5.06 -2.13 2.83
C LEU A 27 -5.59 -1.29 4.01
N ALA A 28 -6.34 -0.22 3.74
CA ALA A 28 -6.98 0.59 4.78
C ALA A 28 -7.97 -0.24 5.61
N LYS A 29 -8.72 -1.13 4.96
CA LYS A 29 -9.67 -2.05 5.63
C LYS A 29 -8.95 -3.11 6.47
N ASP A 30 -7.90 -3.75 5.95
CA ASP A 30 -7.13 -4.78 6.68
C ASP A 30 -6.36 -4.18 7.87
N ALA A 31 -5.82 -2.97 7.70
CA ALA A 31 -5.08 -2.26 8.74
C ALA A 31 -5.96 -1.47 9.72
N GLU A 32 -7.29 -1.46 9.51
CA GLU A 32 -8.26 -0.62 10.24
C GLU A 32 -7.76 0.84 10.38
N ALA A 33 -7.35 1.40 9.25
CA ALA A 33 -6.67 2.68 9.17
C ALA A 33 -7.35 3.64 8.20
N ASN A 34 -7.16 4.94 8.42
CA ASN A 34 -7.65 5.95 7.50
C ASN A 34 -6.92 5.88 6.14
N LEU A 35 -7.67 5.92 5.04
CA LEU A 35 -7.14 5.91 3.68
C LEU A 35 -6.09 7.01 3.45
N THR A 36 -6.27 8.17 4.06
CA THR A 36 -5.33 9.30 4.00
C THR A 36 -3.98 8.94 4.62
N ASN A 37 -3.98 8.22 5.74
CA ASN A 37 -2.77 7.82 6.44
C ASN A 37 -2.06 6.67 5.71
N VAL A 38 -2.82 5.73 5.15
CA VAL A 38 -2.29 4.74 4.20
C VAL A 38 -1.62 5.46 3.03
N TYR A 39 -2.27 6.47 2.45
CA TYR A 39 -1.71 7.23 1.34
C TYR A 39 -0.37 7.89 1.68
N LYS A 40 -0.28 8.57 2.82
CA LYS A 40 0.96 9.19 3.31
C LYS A 40 2.08 8.17 3.50
N ILE A 41 1.78 7.01 4.08
CA ILE A 41 2.78 5.96 4.32
C ILE A 41 3.26 5.36 3.01
N ILE A 42 2.36 4.99 2.10
CA ILE A 42 2.76 4.45 0.80
C ILE A 42 3.54 5.49 -0.03
N GLN A 43 3.18 6.78 0.04
CA GLN A 43 3.97 7.85 -0.59
C GLN A 43 5.38 7.96 0.01
N SER A 44 5.52 7.75 1.32
CA SER A 44 6.84 7.68 1.97
C SER A 44 7.66 6.48 1.47
N LEU A 45 7.05 5.29 1.41
CA LEU A 45 7.68 4.07 0.89
C LEU A 45 8.06 4.21 -0.59
N LYS A 46 7.23 4.91 -1.38
CA LYS A 46 7.54 5.26 -2.77
C LYS A 46 8.80 6.12 -2.85
N LYS A 47 8.93 7.15 -2.01
CA LYS A 47 10.14 7.99 -1.95
C LYS A 47 11.39 7.20 -1.55
N GLN A 48 11.24 6.15 -0.74
CA GLN A 48 12.31 5.23 -0.35
C GLN A 48 12.63 4.18 -1.44
N GLY A 49 11.85 4.13 -2.51
CA GLY A 49 12.00 3.17 -3.61
C GLY A 49 11.54 1.76 -3.26
N GLU A 50 10.72 1.60 -2.22
CA GLU A 50 10.16 0.31 -1.78
C GLU A 50 8.83 -0.01 -2.46
N VAL A 51 8.17 1.00 -3.05
CA VAL A 51 6.86 0.86 -3.70
C VAL A 51 6.83 1.63 -5.02
N LYS A 52 6.21 1.01 -6.04
CA LYS A 52 5.84 1.62 -7.31
C LYS A 52 4.34 1.90 -7.33
N LEU A 53 3.91 3.08 -7.76
CA LEU A 53 2.47 3.32 -7.98
C LEU A 53 2.11 2.88 -9.39
N ILE A 54 1.03 2.12 -9.51
CA ILE A 54 0.52 1.55 -10.77
C ILE A 54 -0.86 2.11 -11.15
N GLY A 55 -1.45 2.94 -10.29
CA GLY A 55 -2.69 3.67 -10.58
C GLY A 55 -2.41 5.13 -10.93
N GLY A 56 -2.78 5.54 -12.14
CA GLY A 56 -2.79 6.92 -12.63
C GLY A 56 -4.19 7.32 -13.11
N LYS A 57 -4.52 8.60 -12.95
CA LYS A 57 -5.80 9.22 -13.33
C LYS A 57 -6.13 8.91 -14.80
N GLY A 58 -7.17 8.12 -15.06
CA GLY A 58 -7.64 7.83 -16.43
C GLY A 58 -8.09 6.40 -16.74
N ILE A 59 -7.89 5.43 -15.84
CA ILE A 59 -8.44 4.08 -16.01
C ILE A 59 -9.76 4.02 -15.24
N THR A 60 -10.84 3.70 -15.94
CA THR A 60 -12.23 3.60 -15.46
C THR A 60 -12.47 2.46 -14.46
N GLY A 61 -11.43 2.01 -13.76
CA GLY A 61 -11.42 0.89 -12.83
C GLY A 61 -10.45 1.15 -11.68
N ASP A 62 -11.02 1.44 -10.53
CA ASP A 62 -10.46 1.48 -9.18
C ASP A 62 -9.38 2.54 -8.83
N PRO A 63 -9.66 3.41 -7.83
CA PRO A 63 -8.76 4.49 -7.44
C PRO A 63 -7.63 3.94 -6.58
N TYR A 64 -6.40 4.29 -6.94
CA TYR A 64 -5.18 4.06 -6.16
C TYR A 64 -4.79 2.58 -6.03
N GLN A 65 -3.88 2.15 -6.89
CA GLN A 65 -3.18 0.87 -6.79
C GLN A 65 -1.67 1.09 -6.73
N PHE A 66 -0.97 0.21 -6.00
CA PHE A 66 0.47 0.23 -5.89
C PHE A 66 1.05 -1.18 -5.87
N GLU A 67 2.32 -1.26 -6.23
CA GLU A 67 3.13 -2.47 -6.33
C GLU A 67 4.29 -2.36 -5.35
N ILE A 68 4.53 -3.37 -4.53
CA ILE A 68 5.70 -3.38 -3.65
C ILE A 68 6.90 -3.84 -4.48
N ILE A 69 7.94 -3.00 -4.55
CA ILE A 69 9.21 -3.38 -5.16
C ILE A 69 10.00 -4.11 -4.08
N LEU A 70 10.14 -5.42 -4.25
CA LEU A 70 11.05 -6.21 -3.45
C LEU A 70 12.50 -5.83 -3.81
N LYS A 71 13.13 -4.95 -3.02
CA LYS A 71 14.59 -4.93 -2.99
C LYS A 71 15.06 -6.28 -2.43
N LYS A 72 15.71 -7.06 -3.29
CA LYS A 72 16.42 -8.30 -2.94
C LYS A 72 17.54 -8.01 -1.96
#